data_AF-A0A842R4H6-F1
#
_entry.id   AF-A0A842R4H6-F1
#
_cell.length_a   1.000
_cell.length_b   1.000
_cell.length_c   1.000
_cell.angle_alpha   90.00
_cell.angle_beta   90.00
_cell.angle_gamma   90.00
#
_symmetry.space_group_name_H-M   'P 1'
#
loop_
_entity.id
_entity.type
_entity.pdbx_description
1 polymer ?
#
loop_
_entity_poly.entity_id
_entity_poly.type
_entity_poly.pdbx_seq_one_letter_code
_entity_poly.pdbx_strand_id
1 'polypeptide(L)'
;YPIVLKLIVEDISHKSDMGAVKLGIKDEQELEHAFNELMEIKTESTNPKISVQEMAKEPITEVIVGMTTDPQFGPALMFGIGGILVELMKDVSFRIAPISEFDAKEMIKEIKGYPLLDGFRGKEKADKEALIQILLKISKFVLDYPEINEIDLNPVFTYGNGALVVDARIILKGD
;
A
#
# COMPACT_ATOMS: atom_id res chain seq x y z
N TYR A 1 14.62 6.86 14.97
CA TYR A 1 13.37 7.04 15.71
C TYR A 1 12.62 8.25 15.17
N PRO A 2 11.27 8.27 15.22
CA PRO A 2 10.46 7.12 15.60
C PRO A 2 10.53 5.99 14.55
N ILE A 3 10.36 4.75 15.00
CA ILE A 3 10.39 3.55 14.13
C ILE A 3 9.10 2.74 14.27
N VAL A 4 8.94 1.79 13.36
CA VAL A 4 7.85 0.82 13.30
C VAL A 4 8.43 -0.58 13.35
N LEU A 5 7.82 -1.46 14.14
CA LEU A 5 8.04 -2.90 14.06
C LEU A 5 6.83 -3.58 13.43
N LYS A 6 7.05 -4.46 12.46
CA LYS A 6 6.01 -5.32 11.87
C LYS A 6 6.42 -6.79 11.95
N LEU A 7 5.57 -7.63 12.52
CA LEU A 7 5.72 -9.08 12.47
C LEU A 7 5.49 -9.57 11.02
N ILE A 8 6.40 -10.40 10.54
CA ILE A 8 6.35 -11.07 9.23
C ILE A 8 6.19 -12.57 9.47
N VAL A 9 4.99 -13.05 9.17
CA VAL A 9 4.57 -14.45 9.21
C VAL A 9 3.56 -14.69 8.09
N GLU A 10 3.48 -15.93 7.59
CA GLU A 10 2.66 -16.29 6.43
C GLU A 10 1.17 -16.41 6.76
N ASP A 11 0.86 -16.79 8.00
CA ASP A 11 -0.50 -17.08 8.50
C ASP A 11 -1.25 -15.83 9.00
N ILE A 12 -0.59 -14.68 9.11
CA ILE A 12 -1.21 -13.42 9.53
C ILE A 12 -1.25 -12.44 8.36
N SER A 13 -2.41 -12.38 7.71
CA SER A 13 -2.69 -11.44 6.61
C SER A 13 -3.09 -10.03 7.14
N HIS A 14 -3.90 -9.96 8.19
CA HIS A 14 -4.36 -8.71 8.82
C HIS A 14 -3.53 -8.35 10.05
N LYS A 15 -2.28 -7.90 9.84
CA LYS A 15 -1.30 -7.66 10.90
C LYS A 15 -1.77 -6.66 11.97
N SER A 16 -2.42 -5.57 11.57
CA SER A 16 -2.88 -4.53 12.51
C SER A 16 -3.93 -5.06 13.50
N ASP A 17 -4.86 -5.89 13.02
CA ASP A 17 -5.97 -6.42 13.83
C ASP A 17 -5.50 -7.40 14.91
N MET A 18 -4.35 -8.03 14.68
CA MET A 18 -3.70 -8.94 15.64
C MET A 18 -2.64 -8.25 16.50
N GLY A 19 -2.48 -6.92 16.41
CA GLY A 19 -1.43 -6.19 17.12
C GLY A 19 -0.01 -6.51 16.63
N ALA A 20 0.12 -7.12 15.44
CA ALA A 20 1.38 -7.49 14.80
C ALA A 20 2.12 -6.30 14.15
N VAL A 21 1.67 -5.07 14.44
CA VAL A 21 2.33 -3.82 14.06
C VAL A 21 2.44 -2.91 15.28
N LYS A 22 3.64 -2.42 15.58
CA LYS A 22 3.91 -1.46 16.66
C LYS A 22 4.46 -0.18 16.04
N LEU A 23 3.71 0.91 16.19
CA LEU A 23 4.00 2.20 15.56
C LEU A 23 4.60 3.18 16.56
N GLY A 24 5.35 4.16 16.05
CA GLY A 24 5.73 5.35 16.83
C GLY A 24 6.68 5.08 17.98
N ILE A 25 7.49 4.01 17.92
CA ILE A 25 8.49 3.64 18.91
C ILE A 25 9.56 4.73 18.95
N LYS A 26 9.83 5.31 20.12
CA LYS A 26 10.61 6.55 20.27
C LYS A 26 12.04 6.34 20.74
N ASP A 27 12.29 5.23 21.41
CA ASP A 27 13.59 4.92 22.02
C ASP A 27 13.81 3.40 22.13
N GLU A 28 14.97 3.04 22.67
CA GLU A 28 15.43 1.65 22.79
C GLU A 28 14.60 0.84 23.80
N GLN A 29 14.08 1.48 24.84
CA GLN A 29 13.25 0.81 25.84
C GLN A 29 11.88 0.45 25.25
N GLU A 30 11.25 1.39 24.54
CA GLU A 30 10.01 1.13 23.80
C GLU A 30 10.23 0.06 22.71
N LEU A 31 11.41 0.04 22.07
CA LEU A 31 11.76 -0.96 21.05
C LEU A 31 11.82 -2.37 21.65
N GLU A 32 12.53 -2.56 22.76
CA GLU A 32 12.65 -3.86 23.42
C GLU A 32 11.28 -4.37 23.88
N HIS A 33 10.46 -3.49 24.46
CA HIS A 33 9.11 -3.84 24.87
C HIS A 33 8.23 -4.26 23.69
N ALA A 34 8.20 -3.44 22.62
CA ALA A 34 7.43 -3.73 21.42
C ALA A 34 7.88 -5.02 20.72
N PHE A 35 9.19 -5.30 20.71
CA PHE A 35 9.75 -6.53 20.14
C PHE A 35 9.25 -7.76 20.91
N ASN A 36 9.31 -7.74 22.24
CA ASN A 36 8.86 -8.86 23.06
C ASN A 36 7.36 -9.12 22.90
N GLU A 37 6.53 -8.07 22.88
CA GLU A 37 5.09 -8.20 22.63
C GLU A 37 4.79 -8.86 21.26
N LEU A 38 5.55 -8.50 20.23
CA LEU A 38 5.38 -9.10 18.89
C LEU A 38 5.79 -10.57 18.85
N MET A 39 6.84 -10.96 19.59
CA MET A 39 7.31 -12.34 19.66
C MET A 39 6.40 -13.26 20.47
N GLU A 40 5.53 -12.71 21.33
CA GLU A 40 4.51 -13.46 22.07
C GLU A 40 3.25 -13.76 21.24
N ILE A 41 3.09 -13.13 20.07
CA ILE A 41 1.96 -13.38 19.17
C ILE A 41 2.02 -14.83 18.68
N LYS A 42 0.94 -15.57 18.91
CA LYS A 42 0.81 -16.95 18.44
C LYS A 42 0.70 -16.98 16.91
N THR A 43 1.56 -17.75 16.29
CA THR A 43 1.63 -18.00 14.84
C THR A 43 1.99 -19.46 14.62
N GLU A 44 1.54 -20.01 13.50
CA GLU A 44 1.95 -21.34 13.01
C GLU A 44 3.35 -21.31 12.37
N SER A 45 3.89 -20.11 12.14
CA SER A 45 5.24 -19.93 11.59
C SER A 45 6.31 -20.47 12.54
N THR A 46 7.18 -21.31 11.99
CA THR A 46 8.35 -21.84 12.72
C THR A 46 9.52 -20.85 12.79
N ASN A 47 9.43 -19.72 12.08
CA ASN A 47 10.49 -18.71 12.04
C ASN A 47 9.91 -17.29 11.85
N PRO A 48 9.21 -16.75 12.86
CA PRO A 48 8.70 -15.38 12.81
C PRO A 48 9.84 -14.38 12.66
N LYS A 49 9.66 -13.37 11.80
CA LYS A 49 10.63 -12.29 11.58
C LYS A 49 10.02 -10.95 11.94
N ILE A 50 10.85 -9.98 12.32
CA ILE A 50 10.39 -8.62 12.57
C ILE A 50 11.07 -7.68 11.56
N SER A 51 10.24 -6.89 10.86
CA SER A 51 10.68 -5.78 10.03
C SER A 51 10.84 -4.54 10.89
N VAL A 52 11.99 -3.87 10.80
CA VAL A 52 12.23 -2.56 11.41
C VAL A 52 12.18 -1.51 10.30
N GLN A 53 11.30 -0.51 10.44
CA GLN A 53 11.06 0.51 9.43
C GLN A 53 11.07 1.90 10.06
N GLU A 54 11.40 2.93 9.27
CA GLU A 54 11.20 4.31 9.68
C GLU A 54 9.69 4.61 9.78
N MET A 55 9.29 5.41 10.76
CA MET A 55 7.90 5.87 10.85
C MET A 55 7.62 6.88 9.73
N ALA A 56 6.67 6.56 8.86
CA ALA A 56 6.22 7.48 7.82
C ALA A 56 5.64 8.76 8.44
N LYS A 57 5.85 9.89 7.76
CA LYS A 57 5.23 11.17 8.14
C LYS A 57 3.73 11.14 7.82
N GLU A 58 2.98 12.04 8.43
CA GLU A 58 1.56 12.21 8.11
C GLU A 58 1.39 12.56 6.62
N PRO A 59 0.60 11.78 5.86
CA PRO A 59 0.41 12.03 4.43
C PRO A 59 -0.59 13.16 4.19
N ILE A 60 -0.53 13.76 2.99
CA ILE A 60 -1.60 14.65 2.51
C ILE A 60 -2.91 13.85 2.40
N THR A 61 -2.81 12.65 1.83
CA THR A 61 -3.88 11.69 1.60
C THR A 61 -3.29 10.30 1.39
N GLU A 62 -4.03 9.27 1.79
CA GLU A 62 -3.72 7.88 1.49
C GLU A 62 -4.41 7.46 0.19
N VAL A 63 -3.74 6.65 -0.61
CA VAL A 63 -4.28 6.02 -1.83
C VAL A 63 -4.00 4.53 -1.82
N ILE A 64 -4.73 3.78 -2.63
CA ILE A 64 -4.52 2.36 -2.86
C ILE A 64 -4.10 2.14 -4.33
N VAL A 65 -3.11 1.28 -4.53
CA VAL A 65 -2.72 0.80 -5.86
C VAL A 65 -2.76 -0.71 -5.83
N GLY A 66 -3.60 -1.30 -6.66
CA GLY A 66 -3.74 -2.75 -6.72
C GLY A 66 -3.53 -3.30 -8.12
N MET A 67 -3.37 -4.61 -8.21
CA MET A 67 -3.49 -5.38 -9.44
C MET A 67 -4.15 -6.73 -9.12
N THR A 68 -5.09 -7.16 -9.95
CA THR A 68 -5.62 -8.53 -9.94
C THR A 68 -5.59 -9.10 -11.35
N THR A 69 -5.46 -10.41 -11.49
CA THR A 69 -5.48 -11.07 -12.79
C THR A 69 -6.91 -11.45 -13.18
N ASP A 70 -7.50 -10.73 -14.13
CA ASP A 70 -8.79 -11.11 -14.71
C ASP A 70 -8.61 -12.34 -15.64
N PRO A 71 -9.49 -13.35 -15.57
CA PRO A 71 -9.38 -14.55 -16.41
C PRO A 71 -9.47 -14.32 -17.92
N GLN A 72 -10.12 -13.25 -18.37
CA GLN A 72 -10.31 -12.92 -19.78
C GLN A 72 -9.33 -11.85 -20.25
N PHE A 73 -9.08 -10.84 -19.42
CA PHE A 73 -8.32 -9.65 -19.81
C PHE A 73 -6.88 -9.63 -19.30
N GLY A 74 -6.51 -10.55 -18.39
CA GLY A 74 -5.19 -10.57 -17.78
C GLY A 74 -5.05 -9.53 -16.65
N PRO A 75 -3.82 -9.04 -16.37
CA PRO A 75 -3.58 -8.13 -15.25
C PRO A 75 -4.38 -6.82 -15.36
N ALA A 76 -5.25 -6.57 -14.39
CA ALA A 76 -6.06 -5.37 -14.26
C ALA A 76 -5.55 -4.55 -13.07
N LEU A 77 -5.01 -3.36 -13.35
CA LEU A 77 -4.57 -2.40 -12.33
C LEU A 77 -5.78 -1.65 -11.77
N MET A 78 -5.69 -1.34 -10.48
CA MET A 78 -6.65 -0.56 -9.71
C MET A 78 -5.95 0.65 -9.09
N PHE A 79 -6.62 1.80 -9.12
CA PHE A 79 -6.23 2.98 -8.35
C PHE A 79 -7.45 3.54 -7.60
N GLY A 80 -7.26 3.96 -6.35
CA GLY A 80 -8.30 4.59 -5.56
C GLY A 80 -7.74 5.49 -4.45
N ILE A 81 -8.60 6.26 -3.80
CA ILE A 81 -8.26 6.79 -2.46
C ILE A 81 -8.02 5.62 -1.50
N GLY A 82 -7.35 5.85 -0.37
CA GLY A 82 -7.03 4.90 0.69
C GLY A 82 -7.81 5.19 1.98
N GLY A 83 -7.66 4.33 2.99
CA GLY A 83 -8.30 4.46 4.30
C GLY A 83 -9.79 4.09 4.32
N ILE A 84 -10.45 4.38 5.45
CA ILE A 84 -11.84 3.95 5.75
C ILE A 84 -12.85 4.38 4.67
N LEU A 85 -12.57 5.48 3.97
CA LEU A 85 -13.47 6.01 2.94
C LEU A 85 -13.60 5.07 1.72
N VAL A 86 -12.61 4.22 1.44
CA VAL A 86 -12.59 3.32 0.27
C VAL A 86 -13.54 2.16 0.43
N GLU A 87 -13.52 1.53 1.61
CA GLU A 87 -14.38 0.39 1.96
C GLU A 87 -15.86 0.79 1.84
N LEU A 88 -16.17 2.05 2.12
CA LEU A 88 -17.52 2.60 2.05
C LEU A 88 -17.90 3.11 0.66
N MET A 89 -16.98 3.76 -0.06
CA MET A 89 -17.31 4.50 -1.30
C MET A 89 -17.08 3.72 -2.59
N LYS A 90 -16.26 2.65 -2.55
CA LYS A 90 -15.80 1.90 -3.74
C LYS A 90 -15.30 2.83 -4.86
N ASP A 91 -14.58 3.87 -4.47
CA ASP A 91 -14.09 4.93 -5.37
C ASP A 91 -12.76 4.53 -6.00
N VAL A 92 -12.85 3.73 -7.05
CA VAL A 92 -11.70 3.14 -7.74
C VAL A 92 -11.85 3.26 -9.26
N SER A 93 -10.71 3.32 -9.95
CA SER A 93 -10.60 3.21 -11.40
C SER A 93 -9.76 1.99 -11.78
N PHE A 94 -10.04 1.42 -12.95
CA PHE A 94 -9.36 0.22 -13.45
C PHE A 94 -8.82 0.42 -14.86
N ARG A 95 -7.70 -0.24 -15.16
CA ARG A 95 -7.13 -0.37 -16.52
C ARG A 95 -6.45 -1.72 -16.68
N ILE A 96 -6.48 -2.28 -17.89
CA ILE A 96 -5.76 -3.51 -18.21
C ILE A 96 -4.30 -3.17 -18.53
N ALA A 97 -3.36 -3.94 -18.00
CA ALA A 97 -1.94 -3.80 -18.31
C ALA A 97 -1.62 -4.29 -19.73
N PRO A 98 -0.62 -3.69 -20.42
CA PRO A 98 0.13 -2.52 -20.02
C PRO A 98 -0.68 -1.23 -20.12
N ILE A 99 -0.48 -0.32 -19.17
CA ILE A 99 -1.06 1.03 -19.21
C ILE A 99 -0.04 2.04 -19.75
N SER A 100 -0.53 3.07 -20.43
CA SER A 100 0.27 4.25 -20.80
C SER A 100 0.27 5.30 -19.70
N GLU A 101 1.14 6.32 -19.84
CA GLU A 101 1.13 7.49 -18.95
C GLU A 101 -0.21 8.24 -19.02
N PHE A 102 -0.86 8.25 -20.19
CA PHE A 102 -2.19 8.81 -20.36
C PHE A 102 -3.22 8.04 -19.53
N ASP A 103 -3.21 6.71 -19.59
CA ASP A 103 -4.11 5.86 -18.81
C ASP A 103 -3.94 6.10 -17.31
N ALA A 104 -2.69 6.16 -16.82
CA ALA A 104 -2.40 6.44 -15.42
C ALA A 104 -2.91 7.82 -14.98
N LYS A 105 -2.76 8.85 -15.81
CA LYS A 105 -3.30 10.20 -15.54
C LYS A 105 -4.82 10.19 -15.45
N GLU A 106 -5.49 9.48 -16.35
CA GLU A 106 -6.95 9.41 -16.35
C GLU A 106 -7.47 8.57 -15.18
N MET A 107 -6.83 7.43 -14.86
CA MET A 107 -7.16 6.63 -13.66
C MET A 107 -7.18 7.48 -12.39
N ILE A 108 -6.18 8.35 -12.22
CA ILE A 108 -6.09 9.24 -11.05
C ILE A 108 -7.19 10.29 -11.04
N LYS A 109 -7.56 10.84 -12.21
CA LYS A 109 -8.60 11.89 -12.32
C LYS A 109 -10.02 11.36 -12.21
N GLU A 110 -10.27 10.11 -12.59
CA GLU A 110 -11.61 9.51 -12.66
C GLU A 110 -12.22 9.23 -11.28
N ILE A 111 -11.39 9.08 -10.25
CA ILE A 111 -11.86 8.86 -8.88
C ILE A 111 -12.53 10.12 -8.32
N LYS A 112 -13.64 9.96 -7.61
CA LYS A 112 -14.39 11.04 -6.96
C LYS A 112 -13.54 11.78 -5.92
N GLY A 113 -12.58 11.08 -5.32
CA GLY A 113 -11.62 11.59 -4.36
C GLY A 113 -10.46 12.39 -4.96
N TYR A 114 -10.37 12.54 -6.28
CA TYR A 114 -9.35 13.36 -6.94
C TYR A 114 -9.13 14.76 -6.32
N PRO A 115 -10.17 15.50 -5.86
CA PRO A 115 -9.97 16.79 -5.20
C PRO A 115 -9.08 16.75 -3.96
N LEU A 116 -8.97 15.60 -3.27
CA LEU A 116 -8.04 15.43 -2.15
C LEU A 116 -6.57 15.46 -2.61
N LEU A 117 -6.30 14.97 -3.82
CA LEU A 117 -4.98 14.98 -4.45
C LEU A 117 -4.66 16.33 -5.13
N ASP A 118 -5.67 17.13 -5.44
CA ASP A 118 -5.49 18.45 -6.08
C ASP A 118 -5.54 19.64 -5.12
N GLY A 119 -5.53 19.37 -3.81
CA GLY A 119 -5.52 20.37 -2.75
C GLY A 119 -6.94 20.78 -2.35
N PHE A 120 -7.40 20.29 -1.19
CA PHE A 120 -8.72 20.60 -0.64
C PHE A 120 -8.59 21.46 0.63
N ARG A 121 -9.40 22.52 0.75
CA ARG A 121 -9.45 23.42 1.93
C ARG A 121 -8.08 23.98 2.37
N GLY A 122 -7.24 24.36 1.41
CA GLY A 122 -5.91 24.91 1.69
C GLY A 122 -4.84 23.89 2.05
N LYS A 123 -5.15 22.58 1.97
CA LYS A 123 -4.12 21.53 2.00
C LYS A 123 -3.25 21.59 0.73
N GLU A 124 -2.00 21.17 0.90
CA GLU A 124 -1.04 21.02 -0.19
C GLU A 124 -1.52 19.99 -1.22
N LYS A 125 -1.06 20.14 -2.47
CA LYS A 125 -1.36 19.18 -3.54
C LYS A 125 -0.46 17.96 -3.40
N ALA A 126 -0.99 16.77 -3.69
CA ALA A 126 -0.17 15.58 -3.81
C ALA A 126 0.69 15.63 -5.09
N ASP A 127 1.87 15.05 -5.02
CA ASP A 127 2.71 14.76 -6.18
C ASP A 127 2.08 13.61 -7.00
N LYS A 128 1.22 14.02 -7.93
CA LYS A 128 0.54 13.09 -8.85
C LYS A 128 1.51 12.41 -9.81
N GLU A 129 2.65 13.02 -10.11
CA GLU A 129 3.64 12.41 -10.99
C GLU A 129 4.25 11.18 -10.32
N ALA A 130 4.54 11.25 -9.02
CA ALA A 130 4.99 10.08 -8.26
C ALA A 130 3.98 8.92 -8.32
N LEU A 131 2.67 9.20 -8.25
CA LEU A 131 1.62 8.19 -8.37
C LEU A 131 1.55 7.58 -9.78
N ILE A 132 1.68 8.40 -10.82
CA ILE A 132 1.76 7.94 -12.21
C ILE A 132 2.94 6.98 -12.38
N GLN A 133 4.10 7.34 -11.84
CA GLN A 133 5.28 6.47 -11.90
C GLN A 133 5.10 5.16 -11.14
N ILE A 134 4.38 5.14 -10.01
CA ILE A 134 4.04 3.89 -9.31
C ILE A 134 3.15 3.01 -10.20
N LEU A 135 2.07 3.57 -10.78
CA LEU A 135 1.16 2.82 -11.65
C LEU A 135 1.87 2.24 -12.88
N LEU A 136 2.72 3.02 -13.54
CA LEU A 136 3.53 2.55 -14.68
C LEU A 136 4.52 1.45 -14.29
N LYS A 137 5.16 1.58 -13.12
CA LYS A 137 6.07 0.54 -12.60
C LYS A 137 5.33 -0.75 -12.30
N ILE A 138 4.17 -0.69 -11.64
CA ILE A 138 3.36 -1.89 -11.39
C ILE A 138 2.88 -2.50 -12.70
N SER A 139 2.42 -1.69 -13.65
CA SER A 139 1.98 -2.16 -14.95
C SER A 139 3.07 -2.91 -15.71
N LYS A 140 4.32 -2.46 -15.63
CA LYS A 140 5.46 -3.17 -16.20
C LYS A 140 5.81 -4.42 -15.38
N PHE A 141 5.89 -4.27 -14.06
CA PHE A 141 6.29 -5.34 -13.14
C PHE A 141 5.44 -6.61 -13.31
N VAL A 142 4.12 -6.46 -13.43
CA VAL A 142 3.22 -7.63 -13.56
C VAL A 142 3.30 -8.32 -14.93
N LEU A 143 3.91 -7.68 -15.93
CA LEU A 143 4.22 -8.31 -17.21
C LEU A 143 5.55 -9.07 -17.15
N ASP A 144 6.51 -8.57 -16.37
CA ASP A 144 7.81 -9.21 -16.17
C ASP A 144 7.70 -10.44 -15.25
N TYR A 145 6.66 -10.51 -14.39
CA TYR A 145 6.42 -11.59 -13.42
C TYR A 145 4.99 -12.17 -13.53
N PRO A 146 4.71 -13.01 -14.54
CA PRO A 146 3.38 -13.56 -14.81
C PRO A 146 2.87 -14.55 -13.74
N GLU A 147 3.72 -14.98 -12.81
CA GLU A 147 3.35 -15.78 -11.64
C GLU A 147 2.56 -14.98 -10.59
N ILE A 148 2.59 -13.65 -10.64
CA ILE A 148 1.84 -12.82 -9.70
C ILE A 148 0.35 -12.87 -10.05
N ASN A 149 -0.48 -13.21 -9.06
CA ASN A 149 -1.93 -13.22 -9.18
C ASN A 149 -2.53 -11.87 -8.75
N GLU A 150 -2.07 -11.36 -7.60
CA GLU A 150 -2.56 -10.12 -7.01
C GLU A 150 -1.42 -9.29 -6.41
N ILE A 151 -1.57 -7.97 -6.48
CA ILE A 151 -0.76 -6.99 -5.76
C ILE A 151 -1.71 -6.05 -5.03
N ASP A 152 -1.43 -5.77 -3.76
CA ASP A 152 -2.10 -4.75 -2.97
C ASP A 152 -1.07 -3.85 -2.32
N LEU A 153 -1.00 -2.59 -2.77
CA LEU A 153 -0.21 -1.53 -2.13
C LEU A 153 -1.17 -0.67 -1.33
N ASN A 154 -1.29 -0.96 -0.04
CA ASN A 154 -2.27 -0.34 0.84
C ASN A 154 -1.74 -0.19 2.28
N PRO A 155 -1.46 1.04 2.77
CA PRO A 155 -1.65 2.31 2.07
C PRO A 155 -0.42 2.74 1.26
N VAL A 156 -0.67 3.56 0.24
CA VAL A 156 0.33 4.43 -0.38
C VAL A 156 0.09 5.86 0.10
N PHE A 157 1.09 6.43 0.76
CA PHE A 157 1.06 7.78 1.30
C PHE A 157 1.48 8.80 0.25
N THR A 158 0.73 9.89 0.13
CA THR A 158 1.03 10.98 -0.80
C THR A 158 1.62 12.19 -0.06
N TYR A 159 2.59 12.84 -0.68
CA TYR A 159 3.22 14.07 -0.21
C TYR A 159 3.30 15.10 -1.33
N GLY A 160 3.68 16.34 -1.03
CA GLY A 160 3.88 17.38 -2.05
C GLY A 160 5.10 17.14 -2.96
N ASN A 161 5.99 16.23 -2.54
CA ASN A 161 7.16 15.81 -3.30
C ASN A 161 7.38 14.31 -3.08
N GLY A 162 6.78 13.49 -3.93
CA GLY A 162 6.82 12.03 -3.85
C GLY A 162 5.62 11.35 -3.20
N ALA A 163 5.71 10.02 -3.20
CA ALA A 163 4.78 9.12 -2.54
C ALA A 163 5.55 7.94 -1.91
N LEU A 164 4.99 7.31 -0.89
CA LEU A 164 5.60 6.21 -0.15
C LEU A 164 4.63 5.04 -0.04
N VAL A 165 5.04 3.87 -0.54
CA VAL A 165 4.31 2.61 -0.29
C VAL A 165 4.63 2.17 1.14
N VAL A 166 3.63 2.18 2.02
CA VAL A 166 3.81 1.90 3.46
C VAL A 166 3.63 0.41 3.77
N ASP A 167 2.74 -0.25 3.03
CA ASP A 167 2.57 -1.69 3.08
C ASP A 167 2.32 -2.24 1.68
N ALA A 168 2.74 -3.48 1.48
CA ALA A 168 2.59 -4.19 0.22
C ALA A 168 2.33 -5.67 0.49
N ARG A 169 1.37 -6.22 -0.24
CA ARG A 169 1.07 -7.64 -0.30
C ARG A 169 1.09 -8.09 -1.75
N ILE A 170 1.67 -9.27 -1.99
CA ILE A 170 1.71 -9.91 -3.29
C ILE A 170 1.26 -11.35 -3.09
N ILE A 171 0.37 -11.84 -3.94
CA ILE A 171 -0.12 -13.22 -3.94
C ILE A 171 0.31 -13.85 -5.26
N LEU A 172 0.95 -15.02 -5.21
CA LEU A 172 1.32 -15.76 -6.41
C LEU A 172 0.18 -16.68 -6.85
N LYS A 173 0.21 -17.11 -8.10
CA LYS A 173 -0.75 -18.09 -8.62
C LYS A 173 -0.55 -19.43 -7.89
N GLY A 174 -1.62 -19.92 -7.27
CA GLY A 174 -1.63 -21.21 -6.58
C GLY A 174 -1.35 -21.15 -5.07
N ASP A 175 -1.12 -19.96 -4.51
CA ASP A 175 -1.12 -19.69 -3.07
C ASP A 175 -2.53 -19.56 -2.49
#